data_AF-A0A8S3H6F2-F1
#
_entry.id   AF-A0A8S3H6F2-F1
#
_cell.length_a   1.000
_cell.length_b   1.000
_cell.length_c   1.000
_cell.angle_alpha   90.00
_cell.angle_beta   90.00
_cell.angle_gamma   90.00
#
_symmetry.space_group_name_H-M   'P 1'
#
loop_
_entity.id
_entity.type
_entity.pdbx_description
1 polymer ?
#
loop_
_entity_poly.entity_id
_entity_poly.type
_entity_poly.pdbx_seq_one_letter_code
_entity_poly.pdbx_strand_id
1 'polypeptide(L)'
;GRIIIQATSSSTTQSTTTSSATTTAATVTITSNACTANWTGISMIANCINCSTFLLYYNYVTNYTAIGSSSRIVFSFLRSTGFFALDDVSVRSATAPSVEILDNGGFESGNLTGWSYCNQNSATNTGGVKANSSNFTYSGVKFFSNSGSYYYVGGGLTVADYLSHTFPTITGQIYTVGFWIVNSNNATLSSADLFLGV
;
A
#
# COMPACT_ATOMS: atom_id res chain seq x y z
N GLY A 1 -41.78 24.23 17.30
CA GLY A 1 -40.70 23.78 18.19
C GLY A 1 -39.54 23.30 17.35
N ARG A 2 -38.39 23.96 17.44
CA ARG A 2 -37.13 23.53 16.82
C ARG A 2 -36.29 22.87 17.92
N ILE A 3 -35.86 21.64 17.70
CA ILE A 3 -34.89 20.97 18.59
C ILE A 3 -33.50 21.34 18.09
N ILE A 4 -32.77 22.08 18.93
CA ILE A 4 -31.33 22.34 18.79
C ILE A 4 -30.65 21.30 19.66
N ILE A 5 -29.77 20.47 19.07
CA ILE A 5 -28.85 19.62 19.83
C ILE A 5 -27.50 20.35 19.83
N GLN A 6 -27.16 20.98 20.96
CA GLN A 6 -25.81 21.47 21.22
C GLN A 6 -24.91 20.28 21.58
N ALA A 7 -23.89 20.02 20.76
CA ALA A 7 -22.78 19.16 21.15
C ALA A 7 -21.80 19.98 21.99
N THR A 8 -21.59 19.58 23.24
CA THR A 8 -20.58 20.11 24.15
C THR A 8 -19.19 19.68 23.69
N SER A 9 -18.30 20.64 23.47
CA SER A 9 -16.89 20.40 23.13
C SER A 9 -16.09 20.03 24.38
N SER A 10 -15.77 18.75 24.57
CA SER A 10 -14.68 18.31 25.44
C SER A 10 -13.38 18.26 24.63
N SER A 11 -12.51 19.24 24.83
CA SER A 11 -11.15 19.23 24.28
C SER A 11 -10.35 18.14 24.99
N THR A 12 -10.25 16.98 24.37
CA THR A 12 -9.29 15.95 24.80
C THR A 12 -8.07 16.14 23.93
N THR A 13 -6.99 16.66 24.51
CA THR A 13 -5.69 16.82 23.86
C THR A 13 -5.19 15.43 23.45
N GLN A 14 -5.40 15.04 22.20
CA GLN A 14 -4.91 13.78 21.66
C GLN A 14 -3.39 13.94 21.46
N SER A 15 -2.62 13.38 22.39
CA SER A 15 -1.17 13.29 22.26
C SER A 15 -0.85 12.49 21.01
N THR A 16 -0.34 13.15 19.98
CA THR A 16 0.26 12.53 18.82
C THR A 16 1.56 11.87 19.27
N THR A 17 1.50 10.59 19.63
CA THR A 17 2.68 9.76 19.76
C THR A 17 3.21 9.46 18.36
N THR A 18 4.10 10.31 17.86
CA THR A 18 4.98 9.99 16.74
C THR A 18 5.96 8.93 17.24
N SER A 19 5.65 7.65 17.05
CA SER A 19 6.65 6.60 17.22
C SER A 19 7.56 6.60 15.99
N SER A 20 8.68 7.31 16.09
CA SER A 20 9.81 7.14 15.17
C SER A 20 10.38 5.75 15.37
N ALA A 21 9.86 4.76 14.63
CA ALA A 21 10.47 3.46 14.54
C ALA A 21 11.75 3.58 13.70
N THR A 22 12.91 3.57 14.34
CA THR A 22 14.19 3.36 13.65
C THR A 22 14.20 1.91 13.17
N THR A 23 13.75 1.66 11.94
CA THR A 23 13.87 0.34 11.31
C THR A 23 15.30 0.19 10.79
N THR A 24 16.10 -0.65 11.45
CA THR A 24 17.25 -1.25 10.77
C THR A 24 16.69 -2.05 9.61
N ALA A 25 17.08 -1.73 8.37
CA ALA A 25 16.64 -2.45 7.19
C ALA A 25 17.01 -3.93 7.35
N ALA A 26 16.02 -4.76 7.71
CA ALA A 26 16.18 -6.19 7.69
C ALA A 26 16.20 -6.61 6.23
N THR A 27 17.31 -7.16 5.76
CA THR A 27 17.39 -7.82 4.47
C THR A 27 16.49 -9.05 4.53
N VAL A 28 15.23 -8.90 4.15
CA VAL A 28 14.33 -10.04 3.98
C VAL A 28 14.72 -10.74 2.70
N THR A 29 15.13 -12.00 2.82
CA THR A 29 15.29 -12.89 1.66
C THR A 29 13.91 -13.15 1.08
N ILE A 30 13.50 -12.33 0.12
CA ILE A 30 12.39 -12.67 -0.77
C ILE A 30 12.80 -13.97 -1.45
N THR A 31 12.06 -15.06 -1.24
CA THR A 31 12.29 -16.30 -1.97
C THR A 31 12.09 -15.98 -3.45
N SER A 32 13.17 -16.07 -4.24
CA SER A 32 13.15 -15.73 -5.66
C SER A 32 12.12 -16.59 -6.36
N ASN A 33 11.20 -15.94 -7.05
CA ASN A 33 10.08 -16.58 -7.73
C ASN A 33 9.85 -15.87 -9.07
N ALA A 34 8.93 -16.32 -9.92
CA ALA A 34 8.76 -15.74 -11.26
C ALA A 34 8.51 -14.22 -11.26
N CYS A 35 7.87 -13.68 -10.20
CA CYS A 35 7.63 -12.25 -10.02
C CYS A 35 8.84 -11.51 -9.42
N THR A 36 9.67 -12.19 -8.64
CA THR A 36 10.75 -11.59 -7.84
C THR A 36 12.16 -11.96 -8.31
N ALA A 37 12.28 -12.80 -9.35
CA ALA A 37 13.54 -13.38 -9.83
C ALA A 37 14.60 -12.35 -10.25
N ASN A 38 14.18 -11.14 -10.65
CA ASN A 38 15.05 -10.07 -11.09
C ASN A 38 15.10 -8.89 -10.10
N TRP A 39 14.70 -9.10 -8.85
CA TRP A 39 14.69 -8.05 -7.84
C TRP A 39 15.98 -8.10 -7.04
N THR A 40 16.93 -7.24 -7.40
CA THR A 40 18.21 -7.08 -6.70
C THR A 40 18.23 -5.74 -5.97
N GLY A 41 18.76 -5.68 -4.75
CA GLY A 41 18.90 -4.39 -4.04
C GLY A 41 17.57 -3.81 -3.52
N ILE A 42 16.55 -4.66 -3.36
CA ILE A 42 15.26 -4.32 -2.75
C ILE A 42 15.28 -4.66 -1.26
N SER A 43 14.91 -3.68 -0.43
CA SER A 43 14.78 -3.82 1.02
C SER A 43 13.32 -3.73 1.43
N MET A 44 12.92 -4.51 2.43
CA MET A 44 11.61 -4.37 3.06
C MET A 44 11.63 -3.12 3.94
N ILE A 45 10.71 -2.19 3.69
CA ILE A 45 10.62 -0.92 4.43
C ILE A 45 9.40 -0.89 5.35
N ALA A 46 8.34 -1.62 4.97
CA ALA A 46 7.20 -1.87 5.83
C ALA A 46 6.81 -3.34 5.74
N ASN A 47 6.43 -3.91 6.88
CA ASN A 47 5.79 -5.21 6.92
C ASN A 47 4.57 -5.13 7.83
N CYS A 48 3.49 -5.73 7.37
CA CYS A 48 2.33 -5.96 8.20
C CYS A 48 2.06 -7.46 8.20
N ILE A 49 2.46 -8.13 9.29
CA ILE A 49 2.24 -9.56 9.53
C ILE A 49 1.02 -9.66 10.44
N ASN A 50 0.02 -10.45 10.06
CA ASN A 50 -1.24 -10.57 10.80
C ASN A 50 -1.93 -9.23 10.99
N CYS A 51 -2.06 -8.45 9.91
CA CYS A 51 -2.84 -7.21 9.91
C CYS A 51 -4.26 -7.51 10.41
N SER A 52 -4.48 -7.42 11.72
CA SER A 52 -5.79 -7.53 12.34
C SER A 52 -6.67 -6.45 11.73
N THR A 53 -7.93 -6.76 11.44
CA THR A 53 -8.83 -5.95 10.61
C THR A 53 -8.65 -4.45 10.81
N PHE A 54 -8.18 -3.76 9.76
CA PHE A 54 -8.49 -2.35 9.61
C PHE A 54 -9.82 -2.31 8.84
N LEU A 55 -10.91 -1.97 9.52
CA LEU A 55 -12.20 -1.75 8.85
C LEU A 55 -12.25 -0.37 8.15
N LEU A 56 -11.20 0.41 8.29
CA LEU A 56 -10.98 1.73 7.72
C LEU A 56 -9.57 1.77 7.12
N TYR A 57 -9.35 2.64 6.16
CA TYR A 57 -8.01 2.85 5.61
C TYR A 57 -7.02 3.28 6.70
N TYR A 58 -5.86 2.63 6.70
CA TYR A 58 -4.71 2.97 7.50
C TYR A 58 -3.67 3.66 6.62
N ASN A 59 -3.20 4.84 7.05
CA ASN A 59 -2.15 5.56 6.35
C ASN A 59 -0.77 5.10 6.82
N TYR A 60 0.04 4.62 5.88
CA TYR A 60 1.44 4.32 6.12
C TYR A 60 2.30 5.41 5.49
N VAL A 61 3.31 5.89 6.22
CA VAL A 61 4.28 6.88 5.75
C VAL A 61 5.67 6.48 6.24
N THR A 62 6.65 6.49 5.35
CA THR A 62 8.05 6.21 5.67
C THR A 62 8.99 7.02 4.79
N ASN A 63 10.25 7.13 5.21
CA ASN A 63 11.30 7.74 4.40
C ASN A 63 12.17 6.66 3.76
N TYR A 64 12.59 6.90 2.53
CA TYR A 64 13.48 6.05 1.75
C TYR A 64 14.64 6.89 1.23
N THR A 65 15.87 6.46 1.52
CA THR A 65 17.07 7.04 0.90
C THR A 65 17.39 6.27 -0.36
N ALA A 66 17.32 6.93 -1.52
CA ALA A 66 17.59 6.29 -2.80
C ALA A 66 19.05 5.85 -2.90
N ILE A 67 19.29 4.62 -3.35
CA ILE A 67 20.64 4.06 -3.53
C ILE A 67 21.06 3.95 -5.01
N GLY A 68 20.17 4.34 -5.93
CA GLY A 68 20.41 4.38 -7.37
C GLY A 68 19.67 5.55 -8.02
N SER A 69 19.84 5.69 -9.34
CA SER A 69 19.16 6.71 -10.15
C SER A 69 17.73 6.33 -10.56
N SER A 70 17.32 5.12 -10.21
CA SER A 70 15.98 4.59 -10.41
C SER A 70 15.64 3.75 -9.19
N SER A 71 14.38 3.78 -8.79
CA SER A 71 13.89 2.96 -7.70
C SER A 71 12.58 2.27 -8.07
N ARG A 72 12.34 1.13 -7.45
CA ARG A 72 11.13 0.35 -7.60
C ARG A 72 10.42 0.26 -6.26
N ILE A 73 9.16 0.70 -6.23
CA ILE A 73 8.24 0.41 -5.14
C ILE A 73 7.53 -0.91 -5.46
N VAL A 74 7.42 -1.78 -4.47
CA VAL A 74 6.76 -3.08 -4.60
C VAL A 74 5.85 -3.30 -3.41
N PHE A 75 4.59 -3.63 -3.69
CA PHE A 75 3.68 -4.20 -2.71
C PHE A 75 3.56 -5.70 -2.95
N SER A 76 3.63 -6.48 -1.87
CA SER A 76 3.37 -7.91 -1.84
C SER A 76 2.14 -8.17 -1.00
N PHE A 77 1.14 -8.86 -1.56
CA PHE A 77 -0.12 -9.15 -0.89
C PHE A 77 -0.34 -10.66 -0.82
N LEU A 78 -0.16 -11.23 0.37
CA LEU A 78 -0.54 -12.59 0.69
C LEU A 78 -1.79 -12.57 1.57
N ARG A 79 -2.82 -13.32 1.18
CA ARG A 79 -4.05 -13.46 1.96
C ARG A 79 -4.29 -14.89 2.37
N SER A 80 -4.92 -15.09 3.54
CA SER A 80 -5.53 -16.39 3.86
C SER A 80 -7.03 -16.43 3.57
N THR A 81 -7.79 -15.40 3.97
CA THR A 81 -9.27 -15.39 3.80
C THR A 81 -9.87 -14.07 3.36
N GLY A 82 -9.10 -13.00 3.07
CA GLY A 82 -9.62 -11.65 2.71
C GLY A 82 -8.81 -10.91 1.64
N PHE A 83 -9.26 -9.76 1.16
CA PHE A 83 -8.49 -8.94 0.21
C PHE A 83 -7.90 -7.70 0.90
N PHE A 84 -6.85 -7.15 0.29
CA PHE A 84 -6.38 -5.81 0.58
C PHE A 84 -6.95 -4.84 -0.46
N ALA A 85 -7.31 -3.64 -0.01
CA ALA A 85 -7.42 -2.50 -0.91
C ALA A 85 -6.29 -1.51 -0.62
N LEU A 86 -5.68 -1.02 -1.70
CA LEU A 86 -4.59 -0.06 -1.69
C LEU A 86 -5.04 1.16 -2.49
N ASP A 87 -4.74 2.34 -1.96
CA ASP A 87 -5.05 3.59 -2.62
C ASP A 87 -4.06 4.70 -2.23
N ASP A 88 -4.06 5.79 -3.02
CA ASP A 88 -3.29 7.01 -2.80
C ASP A 88 -1.80 6.74 -2.52
N VAL A 89 -1.19 5.88 -3.34
CA VAL A 89 0.27 5.64 -3.26
C VAL A 89 0.98 6.90 -3.74
N SER A 90 1.94 7.36 -2.95
CA SER A 90 2.70 8.58 -3.19
C SER A 90 4.18 8.39 -2.91
N VAL A 91 4.99 9.00 -3.75
CA VAL A 91 6.44 9.15 -3.55
C VAL A 91 6.80 10.59 -3.87
N ARG A 92 7.29 11.31 -2.86
CA ARG A 92 7.66 12.72 -3.00
C ARG A 92 9.08 12.92 -2.53
N SER A 93 9.85 13.72 -3.26
CA SER A 93 11.19 14.09 -2.81
C SER A 93 11.10 15.00 -1.58
N ALA A 94 11.97 14.80 -0.60
CA ALA A 94 12.08 15.71 0.56
C ALA A 94 12.41 17.15 0.16
N THR A 95 13.01 17.39 -1.01
CA THR A 95 13.31 18.74 -1.52
C THR A 95 12.18 19.33 -2.37
N ALA A 96 11.17 18.53 -2.72
CA ALA A 96 10.01 18.95 -3.51
C ALA A 96 8.75 18.19 -3.03
N PRO A 97 8.31 18.39 -1.77
CA PRO A 97 7.28 17.57 -1.13
C PRO A 97 5.86 17.77 -1.69
N SER A 98 5.65 18.74 -2.57
CA SER A 98 4.37 18.97 -3.28
C SER A 98 4.31 18.30 -4.66
N VAL A 99 5.40 17.69 -5.12
CA VAL A 99 5.48 17.05 -6.43
C VAL A 99 5.39 15.55 -6.25
N GLU A 100 4.35 14.96 -6.82
CA GLU A 100 4.19 13.51 -6.92
C GLU A 100 5.07 12.96 -8.04
N ILE A 101 5.79 11.88 -7.77
CA ILE A 101 6.71 11.25 -8.74
C ILE A 101 6.07 10.02 -9.38
N LEU A 102 5.12 9.38 -8.70
CA LEU A 102 4.40 8.24 -9.28
C LEU A 102 3.30 8.71 -10.22
N ASP A 103 3.26 8.10 -11.40
CA ASP A 103 2.09 8.19 -12.26
C ASP A 103 0.98 7.29 -11.70
N ASN A 104 -0.25 7.80 -11.71
CA ASN A 104 -1.45 7.01 -11.39
C ASN A 104 -1.37 6.30 -10.01
N GLY A 105 -0.78 6.95 -8.99
CA GLY A 105 -0.63 6.40 -7.65
C GLY A 105 -1.95 6.17 -6.89
N GLY A 106 -2.98 6.96 -7.22
CA GLY A 106 -4.37 6.76 -6.75
C GLY A 106 -5.25 5.93 -7.71
N PHE A 107 -4.67 5.32 -8.75
CA PHE A 107 -5.40 4.44 -9.69
C PHE A 107 -6.57 5.08 -10.47
N GLU A 108 -6.70 6.41 -10.45
CA GLU A 108 -7.81 7.16 -11.04
C GLU A 108 -7.92 7.08 -12.58
N SER A 109 -6.93 6.47 -13.26
CA SER A 109 -7.08 6.06 -14.67
C SER A 109 -8.03 4.86 -14.86
N GLY A 110 -8.47 4.24 -13.76
CA GLY A 110 -9.34 3.07 -13.76
C GLY A 110 -8.64 1.76 -14.15
N ASN A 111 -7.32 1.78 -14.29
CA ASN A 111 -6.51 0.63 -14.66
C ASN A 111 -5.09 0.74 -14.06
N LEU A 112 -4.24 -0.24 -14.38
CA LEU A 112 -2.86 -0.34 -13.90
C LEU A 112 -1.85 0.45 -14.75
N THR A 113 -2.23 1.53 -15.43
CA THR A 113 -1.26 2.35 -16.19
C THR A 113 -0.12 2.80 -15.26
N GLY A 114 1.13 2.59 -15.68
CA GLY A 114 2.34 2.84 -14.88
C GLY A 114 2.72 1.69 -13.93
N TRP A 115 1.77 0.82 -13.60
CA TRP A 115 1.96 -0.28 -12.65
C TRP A 115 2.12 -1.63 -13.32
N SER A 116 3.02 -2.44 -12.80
CA SER A 116 3.20 -3.84 -13.19
C SER A 116 2.60 -4.76 -12.13
N TYR A 117 1.65 -5.60 -12.53
CA TYR A 117 1.09 -6.66 -11.71
C TYR A 117 1.72 -8.00 -12.07
N CYS A 118 2.05 -8.79 -11.05
CA CYS A 118 2.48 -10.17 -11.22
C CYS A 118 1.85 -11.04 -10.14
N ASN A 119 1.31 -12.19 -10.54
CA ASN A 119 0.95 -13.27 -9.63
C ASN A 119 1.70 -14.54 -10.01
N GLN A 120 1.97 -15.38 -9.03
CA GLN A 120 2.43 -16.72 -9.32
C GLN A 120 1.23 -17.65 -9.57
N ASN A 121 1.39 -18.54 -10.54
CA ASN A 121 0.53 -19.72 -10.77
C ASN A 121 -0.86 -19.46 -11.36
N SER A 122 -1.06 -18.42 -12.18
CA SER A 122 -2.33 -18.20 -12.89
C SER A 122 -3.55 -18.23 -11.95
N ALA A 123 -3.37 -17.77 -10.71
CA ALA A 123 -4.40 -17.83 -9.68
C ALA A 123 -5.68 -17.14 -10.20
N THR A 124 -6.83 -17.81 -10.05
CA THR A 124 -8.12 -17.42 -10.62
C THR A 124 -8.65 -16.07 -10.12
N ASN A 125 -8.01 -15.48 -9.12
CA ASN A 125 -8.41 -14.21 -8.52
C ASN A 125 -7.29 -13.18 -8.74
N THR A 126 -7.32 -12.54 -9.90
CA THR A 126 -6.36 -11.51 -10.28
C THR A 126 -6.64 -10.23 -9.51
N GLY A 127 -5.61 -9.68 -8.86
CA GLY A 127 -5.63 -8.32 -8.36
C GLY A 127 -5.88 -7.32 -9.49
N GLY A 128 -6.42 -6.16 -9.16
CA GLY A 128 -6.62 -5.10 -10.15
C GLY A 128 -7.48 -3.96 -9.64
N VAL A 129 -7.52 -2.90 -10.45
CA VAL A 129 -8.26 -1.67 -10.12
C VAL A 129 -9.77 -1.93 -10.12
N LYS A 130 -10.47 -1.30 -9.17
CA LYS A 130 -11.93 -1.31 -9.04
C LYS A 130 -12.42 0.11 -8.90
N ALA A 131 -13.60 0.37 -9.47
CA ALA A 131 -14.34 1.60 -9.25
C ALA A 131 -15.25 1.45 -8.03
N ASN A 132 -15.52 2.54 -7.30
CA ASN A 132 -16.52 2.56 -6.22
C ASN A 132 -17.91 2.08 -6.70
N SER A 133 -18.26 2.37 -7.95
CA SER A 133 -19.52 1.93 -8.58
C SER A 133 -19.63 0.42 -8.79
N SER A 134 -18.51 -0.31 -8.80
CA SER A 134 -18.50 -1.78 -8.94
C SER A 134 -19.04 -2.50 -7.69
N ASN A 135 -19.13 -1.79 -6.55
CA ASN A 135 -19.56 -2.33 -5.27
C ASN A 135 -18.81 -3.63 -4.89
N PHE A 136 -17.51 -3.70 -5.22
CA PHE A 136 -16.70 -4.89 -5.02
C PHE A 136 -16.76 -5.34 -3.55
N THR A 137 -17.21 -6.58 -3.35
CA THR A 137 -17.44 -7.18 -2.05
C THR A 137 -16.74 -8.52 -1.99
N TYR A 138 -16.04 -8.80 -0.90
CA TYR A 138 -15.43 -10.09 -0.65
C TYR A 138 -15.67 -10.52 0.79
N SER A 139 -16.11 -11.77 0.99
CA SER A 139 -16.43 -12.32 2.31
C SER A 139 -17.38 -11.43 3.13
N GLY A 140 -18.33 -10.76 2.47
CA GLY A 140 -19.29 -9.85 3.12
C GLY A 140 -18.75 -8.45 3.43
N VAL A 141 -17.49 -8.16 3.13
CA VAL A 141 -16.89 -6.84 3.30
C VAL A 141 -16.83 -6.12 1.97
N LYS A 142 -17.38 -4.90 1.94
CA LYS A 142 -17.35 -4.02 0.78
C LYS A 142 -16.15 -3.10 0.86
N PHE A 143 -15.44 -2.96 -0.25
CA PHE A 143 -14.32 -2.03 -0.37
C PHE A 143 -14.74 -0.76 -1.12
N PHE A 144 -14.02 0.32 -0.85
CA PHE A 144 -14.13 1.61 -1.54
C PHE A 144 -12.74 2.22 -1.65
N SER A 145 -12.59 3.23 -2.49
CA SER A 145 -11.38 4.05 -2.53
C SER A 145 -11.24 4.89 -1.26
N ASN A 146 -10.01 5.23 -0.90
CA ASN A 146 -9.71 6.19 0.15
C ASN A 146 -10.00 7.61 -0.33
N SER A 147 -9.64 7.91 -1.58
CA SER A 147 -9.97 9.15 -2.27
C SER A 147 -10.43 8.86 -3.70
N GLY A 148 -10.90 9.86 -4.44
CA GLY A 148 -11.29 9.67 -5.84
C GLY A 148 -12.38 8.61 -6.07
N SER A 149 -12.29 7.88 -7.18
CA SER A 149 -13.29 6.91 -7.63
C SER A 149 -12.77 5.49 -7.79
N TYR A 150 -11.44 5.31 -7.77
CA TYR A 150 -10.79 4.05 -8.08
C TYR A 150 -9.79 3.66 -7.00
N TYR A 151 -9.50 2.36 -6.91
CA TYR A 151 -8.56 1.80 -5.96
C TYR A 151 -8.09 0.44 -6.43
N TYR A 152 -6.92 0.00 -5.99
CA TYR A 152 -6.44 -1.34 -6.27
C TYR A 152 -6.98 -2.33 -5.24
N VAL A 153 -7.41 -3.52 -5.67
CA VAL A 153 -7.62 -4.66 -4.77
C VAL A 153 -6.71 -5.81 -5.15
N GLY A 154 -6.15 -6.51 -4.16
CA GLY A 154 -5.28 -7.65 -4.40
C GLY A 154 -5.12 -8.58 -3.21
N GLY A 155 -4.48 -9.72 -3.45
CA GLY A 155 -4.18 -10.71 -2.44
C GLY A 155 -4.19 -12.12 -3.03
N GLY A 156 -3.03 -12.78 -3.04
CA GLY A 156 -2.93 -14.18 -3.46
C GLY A 156 -3.12 -15.15 -2.27
N LEU A 157 -3.82 -16.28 -2.48
CA LEU A 157 -4.25 -17.21 -1.41
C LEU A 157 -3.14 -18.09 -0.83
N THR A 158 -2.23 -18.52 -1.68
CA THR A 158 -1.18 -19.49 -1.34
C THR A 158 0.21 -18.98 -1.71
N VAL A 159 0.25 -17.93 -2.53
CA VAL A 159 1.44 -17.22 -2.97
C VAL A 159 1.06 -15.75 -3.07
N ALA A 160 1.99 -14.85 -2.78
CA ALA A 160 1.71 -13.42 -2.83
C ALA A 160 1.47 -12.92 -4.26
N ASP A 161 0.57 -11.95 -4.38
CA ASP A 161 0.47 -11.07 -5.54
C ASP A 161 1.45 -9.90 -5.38
N TYR A 162 1.98 -9.41 -6.49
CA TYR A 162 2.90 -8.30 -6.51
C TYR A 162 2.38 -7.17 -7.39
N LEU A 163 2.46 -5.95 -6.86
CA LEU A 163 2.17 -4.73 -7.58
C LEU A 163 3.39 -3.81 -7.48
N SER A 164 3.89 -3.33 -8.61
CA SER A 164 5.13 -2.53 -8.62
C SER A 164 5.09 -1.36 -9.58
N HIS A 165 5.83 -0.30 -9.25
CA HIS A 165 6.06 0.85 -10.10
C HIS A 165 7.54 1.20 -10.04
N THR A 166 8.15 1.52 -11.19
CA THR A 166 9.53 2.01 -11.25
C THR A 166 9.51 3.50 -11.52
N PHE A 167 10.34 4.27 -10.82
CA PHE A 167 10.35 5.72 -10.91
C PHE A 167 11.79 6.26 -10.78
N PRO A 168 12.10 7.42 -11.41
CA PRO A 168 13.43 8.01 -11.33
C PRO A 168 13.72 8.54 -9.93
N THR A 169 14.98 8.38 -9.50
CA THR A 169 15.47 8.89 -8.22
C THR A 169 16.85 9.50 -8.37
N ILE A 170 17.29 10.24 -7.35
CA ILE A 170 18.66 10.77 -7.24
C ILE A 170 19.32 10.05 -6.08
N THR A 171 20.45 9.37 -6.35
CA THR A 171 21.20 8.64 -5.34
C THR A 171 21.55 9.53 -4.14
N GLY A 172 21.27 9.06 -2.93
CA GLY A 172 21.46 9.75 -1.67
C GLY A 172 20.31 10.68 -1.27
N GLN A 173 19.38 10.98 -2.17
CA GLN A 173 18.22 11.80 -1.84
C GLN A 173 17.18 11.02 -1.02
N ILE A 174 16.53 11.70 -0.10
CA ILE A 174 15.44 11.17 0.72
C ILE A 174 14.11 11.42 0.02
N TYR A 175 13.29 10.38 -0.05
CA TYR A 175 11.93 10.39 -0.54
C TYR A 175 10.97 9.99 0.58
N THR A 176 9.87 10.72 0.71
CA THR A 176 8.75 10.32 1.57
C THR A 176 7.80 9.48 0.74
N VAL A 177 7.58 8.26 1.22
CA VAL A 177 6.71 7.26 0.61
C VAL A 177 5.48 7.11 1.49
N GLY A 178 4.30 7.26 0.90
CA GLY A 178 3.03 7.14 1.61
C GLY A 178 2.01 6.33 0.83
N PHE A 179 1.11 5.64 1.52
CA PHE A 179 -0.02 4.94 0.91
C PHE A 179 -1.12 4.70 1.94
N TRP A 180 -2.32 4.38 1.46
CA TRP A 180 -3.45 3.97 2.28
C TRP A 180 -3.79 2.51 1.99
N ILE A 181 -3.95 1.72 3.05
CA ILE A 181 -4.29 0.31 2.93
C ILE A 181 -5.40 -0.09 3.89
N VAL A 182 -6.28 -0.98 3.44
CA VAL A 182 -7.34 -1.58 4.26
C VAL A 182 -7.40 -3.09 3.96
N ASN A 183 -7.79 -3.90 4.95
CA ASN A 183 -7.91 -5.36 4.81
C ASN A 183 -9.27 -5.81 5.35
N SER A 184 -9.96 -6.69 4.61
CA SER A 184 -11.28 -7.19 5.02
C SER A 184 -11.33 -8.20 6.17
N ASN A 185 -10.22 -8.78 6.63
CA ASN A 185 -10.24 -10.02 7.42
C ASN A 185 -9.29 -10.09 8.63
N ASN A 186 -9.74 -10.85 9.65
CA ASN A 186 -9.01 -11.27 10.85
C ASN A 186 -8.17 -12.53 10.62
N ALA A 187 -7.48 -12.61 9.48
CA ALA A 187 -6.71 -13.79 9.10
C ALA A 187 -5.31 -13.79 9.74
N THR A 188 -4.94 -14.92 10.34
CA THR A 188 -3.66 -15.17 11.02
C THR A 188 -2.48 -15.47 10.09
N LEU A 189 -2.65 -15.34 8.77
CA LEU A 189 -1.61 -15.58 7.76
C LEU A 189 -1.68 -14.59 6.58
N SER A 190 -2.26 -13.39 6.78
CA SER A 190 -2.23 -12.35 5.76
C SER A 190 -1.01 -11.45 5.97
N SER A 191 -0.29 -11.14 4.89
CA SER A 191 0.77 -10.12 4.87
C SER A 191 0.55 -9.10 3.76
N ALA A 192 0.82 -7.84 4.10
CA ALA A 192 1.01 -6.76 3.14
C ALA A 192 2.38 -6.16 3.41
N ASP A 193 3.31 -6.40 2.48
CA ASP A 193 4.70 -6.00 2.64
C ASP A 193 5.05 -4.96 1.58
N LEU A 194 5.71 -3.89 2.01
CA LEU A 194 6.27 -2.85 1.15
C LEU A 194 7.77 -3.06 1.04
N PHE A 195 8.23 -3.14 -0.21
CA PHE A 195 9.64 -3.14 -0.54
C PHE A 195 10.02 -1.99 -1.45
N LEU A 196 11.25 -1.50 -1.28
CA LEU A 196 11.83 -0.41 -2.06
C LEU A 196 13.32 -0.68 -2.32
N GLY A 197 13.76 -0.38 -3.53
CA GLY A 197 15.14 -0.63 -3.96
C GLY A 197 15.41 -0.26 -5.39
N VAL A 198 16.53 -0.74 -5.94
CA VAL A 198 16.95 -0.53 -7.33
C VAL A 198 16.45 -1.62 -8.28
#